data_AF-A0A7W9ECV7-F1
#
_entry.id   AF-A0A7W9ECV7-F1
#
_cell.length_a   1.000
_cell.length_b   1.000
_cell.length_c   1.000
_cell.angle_alpha   90.00
_cell.angle_beta   90.00
_cell.angle_gamma   90.00
#
_symmetry.space_group_name_H-M   'P 1'
#
loop_
_entity.id
_entity.type
_entity.pdbx_description
1 polymer ?
#
loop_
_entity_poly.entity_id
_entity_poly.type
_entity_poly.pdbx_seq_one_letter_code
_entity_poly.pdbx_strand_id
1 'polypeptide(L)'
;MYRTPAARRAAADAAGKAPVNSALPAITGTRTQGQTLTCSTGTWSRAPSFAYQWIRDGVPISGATAATRVLAAGDVGATLRCAVTALANGVRVKAKSLATTAIIAA
;
A
#
# COMPACT_ATOMS: atom_id res chain seq x y z
N MET A 1 30.86 19.52 -0.76
CA MET A 1 29.45 19.93 -0.60
C MET A 1 28.60 18.67 -0.78
N TYR A 2 27.94 18.21 0.28
CA TYR A 2 27.17 16.96 0.27
C TYR A 2 25.99 17.08 -0.70
N ARG A 3 25.96 16.20 -1.71
CA ARG A 3 24.83 16.03 -2.61
C ARG A 3 23.80 15.10 -2.00
N THR A 4 22.54 15.36 -2.38
CA THR A 4 21.28 14.63 -2.16
C THR A 4 20.55 14.86 -0.83
N PRO A 5 19.23 15.12 -0.93
CA PRO A 5 18.32 14.12 -0.40
C PRO A 5 17.44 13.52 -1.49
N ALA A 6 17.04 12.29 -1.17
CA ALA A 6 16.21 11.40 -1.94
C ALA A 6 14.81 11.95 -2.25
N ALA A 7 14.14 11.19 -3.11
CA ALA A 7 12.71 11.13 -3.37
C ALA A 7 12.18 12.11 -4.43
N ARG A 8 11.81 11.54 -5.58
CA ARG A 8 10.84 12.09 -6.53
C ARG A 8 9.52 12.37 -5.80
N ARG A 9 9.41 13.55 -5.19
CA ARG A 9 8.17 14.17 -4.69
C ARG A 9 8.11 15.58 -5.26
N ALA A 10 7.73 15.72 -6.53
CA ALA A 10 7.52 17.05 -7.10
C ALA A 10 6.60 17.12 -8.33
N ALA A 11 6.20 16.00 -8.95
CA ALA A 11 5.46 16.09 -10.23
C ALA A 11 3.93 16.25 -10.08
N ALA A 12 3.34 16.14 -8.89
CA ALA A 12 1.88 16.05 -8.73
C ALA A 12 1.18 17.33 -8.22
N ASP A 13 1.91 18.31 -7.68
CA ASP A 13 1.31 19.38 -6.87
C ASP A 13 1.09 20.72 -7.58
N ALA A 14 1.25 20.80 -8.90
CA ALA A 14 1.25 22.07 -9.64
C ALA A 14 -0.02 22.95 -9.49
N ALA A 15 -1.11 22.44 -8.90
CA ALA A 15 -2.33 23.21 -8.62
C ALA A 15 -2.94 22.94 -7.23
N GLY A 16 -2.21 22.30 -6.30
CA GLY A 16 -2.76 21.92 -4.98
C GLY A 16 -4.00 21.03 -5.06
N LYS A 17 -4.24 20.32 -6.16
CA LYS A 17 -5.38 19.39 -6.30
C LYS A 17 -5.06 17.99 -5.76
N ALA A 18 -3.78 17.61 -5.81
CA ALA A 18 -3.32 16.28 -5.43
C ALA A 18 -3.50 16.00 -3.92
N PRO A 19 -3.91 14.78 -3.54
CA PRO A 19 -3.84 14.34 -2.16
C PRO A 19 -2.38 14.05 -1.78
N VAL A 20 -1.92 14.65 -0.68
CA VAL A 20 -0.60 14.43 -0.09
C VAL A 20 -0.68 13.34 0.97
N ASN A 21 0.19 12.33 0.88
CA ASN A 21 0.34 11.30 1.89
C ASN A 21 1.36 11.75 2.95
N SER A 22 0.93 11.83 4.21
CA SER A 22 1.78 12.16 5.37
C SER A 22 2.17 10.94 6.20
N ALA A 23 1.41 9.84 6.12
CA ALA A 23 1.78 8.55 6.72
C ALA A 23 1.44 7.41 5.76
N LEU A 24 2.40 6.50 5.54
CA LEU A 24 2.25 5.41 4.59
C LEU A 24 1.17 4.40 5.04
N PRO A 25 0.55 3.67 4.10
CA PRO A 25 -0.22 2.46 4.39
C PRO A 25 0.57 1.46 5.26
N ALA A 26 -0.11 0.77 6.15
CA ALA A 26 0.47 -0.29 6.98
C ALA A 26 -0.36 -1.57 6.90
N ILE A 27 0.31 -2.72 7.02
CA ILE A 27 -0.35 -4.03 7.08
C ILE A 27 -0.33 -4.53 8.52
N THR A 28 -1.51 -4.87 9.04
CA THR A 28 -1.71 -5.46 10.37
C THR A 28 -2.38 -6.84 10.25
N GLY A 29 -2.32 -7.63 11.32
CA GLY A 29 -2.84 -9.00 11.37
C GLY A 29 -1.75 -10.06 11.50
N THR A 30 -2.18 -11.31 11.71
CA THR A 30 -1.28 -12.45 11.89
C THR A 30 -0.84 -12.99 10.53
N ARG A 31 0.48 -13.16 10.35
CA ARG A 31 1.10 -13.55 9.07
C ARG A 31 1.15 -15.06 8.89
N THR A 32 0.02 -15.72 9.14
CA THR A 32 -0.13 -17.18 9.07
C THR A 32 -1.19 -17.52 8.04
N GLN A 33 -0.98 -18.57 7.25
CA GLN A 33 -1.98 -19.07 6.31
C GLN A 33 -3.37 -19.18 6.97
N GLY A 34 -4.42 -18.79 6.25
CA GLY A 34 -5.80 -18.78 6.74
C GLY A 34 -6.15 -17.57 7.61
N GLN A 35 -5.17 -16.80 8.09
CA GLN A 35 -5.44 -15.55 8.81
C GLN A 35 -5.73 -14.39 7.85
N THR A 36 -6.37 -13.36 8.39
CA THR A 36 -6.67 -12.14 7.64
C THR A 36 -5.64 -11.06 7.94
N LEU A 37 -5.10 -10.48 6.87
CA LEU A 37 -4.34 -9.23 6.95
C LEU A 37 -5.23 -8.06 6.55
N THR A 38 -4.99 -6.92 7.20
CA THR A 38 -5.68 -5.65 6.95
C THR A 38 -4.68 -4.61 6.50
N CYS A 39 -5.01 -3.91 5.41
CA CYS A 39 -4.26 -2.77 4.91
C CYS A 39 -4.93 -1.47 5.34
N SER A 40 -4.21 -0.63 6.08
CA SER A 40 -4.65 0.74 6.35
C SER A 40 -4.39 1.64 5.14
N THR A 41 -5.15 2.72 5.02
CA THR A 41 -4.95 3.72 3.95
C THR A 41 -3.73 4.59 4.20
N GLY A 42 -3.28 4.70 5.45
CA GLY A 42 -2.35 5.74 5.89
C GLY A 42 -3.06 7.08 6.15
N THR A 43 -2.32 8.18 6.19
CA THR A 43 -2.87 9.52 6.42
C THR A 43 -2.73 10.39 5.18
N TRP A 44 -3.83 11.02 4.78
CA TRP A 44 -3.92 11.79 3.54
C TRP A 44 -4.63 13.12 3.75
N SER A 45 -4.16 14.15 3.06
CA SER A 45 -4.90 15.40 2.90
C SER A 45 -6.12 15.22 2.00
N ARG A 46 -7.12 16.11 2.09
CA ARG A 46 -8.24 16.25 1.13
C ARG A 46 -9.22 15.08 1.10
N ALA A 47 -9.23 14.23 2.13
CA ALA A 47 -10.17 13.12 2.33
C ALA A 47 -10.45 12.32 1.02
N PRO A 48 -9.42 11.72 0.40
CA PRO A 48 -9.56 11.05 -0.89
C PRO A 48 -10.40 9.78 -0.76
N SER A 49 -10.92 9.33 -1.90
CA SER A 49 -11.39 7.94 -2.05
C SER A 49 -10.19 7.02 -2.30
N PHE A 50 -10.31 5.75 -1.92
CA PHE A 50 -9.20 4.79 -1.95
C PHE A 50 -9.51 3.55 -2.78
N ALA A 51 -8.50 3.09 -3.51
CA ALA A 51 -8.45 1.75 -4.11
C ALA A 51 -7.22 1.00 -3.63
N TYR A 52 -7.33 -0.31 -3.46
CA TYR A 52 -6.26 -1.16 -2.94
C TYR A 52 -5.75 -2.12 -4.00
N GLN A 53 -4.52 -2.58 -3.82
CA GLN A 53 -3.94 -3.68 -4.55
C GLN A 53 -2.95 -4.42 -3.65
N TRP A 54 -3.21 -5.70 -3.40
CA TRP A 54 -2.25 -6.57 -2.73
C TRP A 54 -1.18 -7.05 -3.71
N ILE A 55 0.04 -7.15 -3.22
CA ILE A 55 1.23 -7.47 -4.00
C ILE A 55 1.98 -8.57 -3.24
N ARG A 56 2.28 -9.68 -3.92
CA ARG A 56 3.07 -10.80 -3.42
C ARG A 56 4.42 -10.83 -4.11
N ASP A 57 5.50 -10.75 -3.34
CA ASP A 57 6.89 -10.72 -3.85
C ASP A 57 7.10 -9.72 -5.00
N GLY A 58 6.48 -8.54 -4.86
CA GLY A 58 6.57 -7.48 -5.87
C GLY A 58 5.57 -7.59 -7.03
N VAL A 59 4.85 -8.71 -7.17
CA VAL A 59 3.87 -8.95 -8.23
C VAL A 59 2.44 -8.68 -7.73
N PRO A 60 1.64 -7.88 -8.43
CA PRO A 60 0.23 -7.67 -8.08
C PRO A 60 -0.57 -8.98 -8.11
N ILE A 61 -1.40 -9.19 -7.09
CA ILE A 61 -2.26 -10.37 -6.99
C ILE A 61 -3.58 -10.04 -7.67
N SER A 62 -3.91 -10.75 -8.75
CA SER A 62 -5.13 -10.50 -9.52
C SER A 62 -6.39 -10.57 -8.63
N GLY A 63 -7.28 -9.59 -8.77
CA GLY A 63 -8.53 -9.49 -8.01
C GLY A 63 -8.38 -9.08 -6.53
N ALA A 64 -7.16 -8.95 -6.00
CA ALA A 64 -6.94 -8.60 -4.60
C ALA A 64 -6.99 -7.08 -4.38
N THR A 65 -8.19 -6.51 -4.48
CA THR A 65 -8.44 -5.05 -4.42
C THR A 65 -9.20 -4.60 -3.16
N ALA A 66 -9.46 -5.51 -2.24
CA ALA A 66 -10.08 -5.21 -0.95
C ALA A 66 -9.05 -4.70 0.07
N ALA A 67 -9.52 -3.95 1.08
CA ALA A 67 -8.68 -3.49 2.19
C ALA A 67 -8.19 -4.64 3.08
N THR A 68 -8.93 -5.75 3.11
CA THR A 68 -8.56 -6.98 3.82
C THR A 68 -8.25 -8.09 2.84
N ARG A 69 -7.45 -9.06 3.29
CA ARG A 69 -7.11 -10.25 2.51
C ARG A 69 -6.87 -11.44 3.43
N VAL A 70 -7.50 -12.56 3.10
CA VAL A 70 -7.20 -13.86 3.71
C VAL A 70 -5.95 -14.43 3.05
N LEU A 71 -5.01 -14.91 3.87
CA LEU A 71 -3.76 -15.52 3.43
C LEU A 71 -4.02 -16.92 2.87
N ALA A 72 -3.72 -17.12 1.59
CA ALA A 72 -3.88 -18.40 0.91
C ALA A 72 -2.61 -19.25 1.03
N ALA A 73 -2.72 -20.55 0.73
CA ALA A 73 -1.56 -21.47 0.70
C ALA A 73 -0.41 -20.95 -0.18
N GLY A 74 -0.74 -20.34 -1.32
CA GLY A 74 0.25 -19.75 -2.22
C GLY A 74 0.93 -18.48 -1.70
N ASP A 75 0.57 -17.96 -0.52
CA ASP A 75 1.26 -16.84 0.12
C ASP A 75 2.38 -17.31 1.06
N VAL A 76 2.40 -18.59 1.45
CA VAL A 76 3.41 -19.13 2.38
C VAL A 76 4.82 -18.96 1.79
N GLY A 77 5.74 -18.46 2.61
CA GLY A 77 7.11 -18.13 2.22
C GLY A 77 7.25 -16.78 1.49
N ALA A 78 6.16 -16.20 1.01
CA ALA A 78 6.16 -14.93 0.30
C ALA A 78 6.06 -13.73 1.26
N THR A 79 6.49 -12.57 0.78
CA THR A 79 6.22 -11.28 1.43
C THR A 79 5.04 -10.59 0.78
N LEU A 80 4.23 -9.89 1.58
CA LEU A 80 3.10 -9.11 1.08
C LEU A 80 3.34 -7.62 1.25
N ARG A 81 2.84 -6.85 0.28
CA ARG A 81 2.71 -5.40 0.33
C ARG A 81 1.29 -5.02 -0.06
N CYS A 82 0.86 -3.87 0.43
CA CYS A 82 -0.38 -3.24 0.01
C CYS A 82 -0.04 -1.92 -0.67
N ALA A 83 -0.61 -1.70 -1.85
CA ALA A 83 -0.61 -0.41 -2.51
C ALA A 83 -1.97 0.25 -2.37
N VAL A 84 -1.98 1.52 -1.98
CA VAL A 84 -3.17 2.35 -1.87
C VAL A 84 -3.09 3.43 -2.93
N THR A 85 -4.16 3.57 -3.71
CA THR A 85 -4.35 4.67 -4.66
C THR A 85 -5.39 5.63 -4.08
N ALA A 86 -4.95 6.82 -3.70
CA ALA A 86 -5.81 7.90 -3.25
C ALA A 86 -6.27 8.73 -4.46
N LEU A 87 -7.56 9.06 -4.53
CA LEU A 87 -8.16 9.96 -5.52
C LEU A 87 -8.86 11.12 -4.82
N ALA A 88 -8.35 12.34 -5.04
CA ALA A 88 -9.02 13.59 -4.65
C ALA A 88 -8.98 14.58 -5.82
N ASN A 89 -10.09 15.28 -6.05
CA ASN A 89 -10.19 16.34 -7.07
C ASN A 89 -9.72 15.91 -8.48
N GLY A 90 -10.00 14.66 -8.87
CA GLY A 90 -9.60 14.10 -10.16
C GLY A 90 -8.12 13.67 -10.27
N VAL A 91 -7.32 13.86 -9.21
CA VAL A 91 -5.89 13.50 -9.19
C VAL A 91 -5.66 12.23 -8.37
N ARG A 92 -4.91 11.29 -8.94
CA ARG A 92 -4.55 10.00 -8.30
C ARG A 92 -3.11 10.01 -7.81
N VAL A 93 -2.90 9.59 -6.57
CA VAL A 93 -1.57 9.41 -5.97
C VAL A 93 -1.48 8.01 -5.36
N LYS A 94 -0.36 7.32 -5.57
CA LYS A 94 -0.13 5.97 -5.03
C LYS A 94 0.86 6.01 -3.88
N ALA A 95 0.57 5.25 -2.83
CA ALA A 95 1.51 4.94 -1.75
C ALA A 95 1.55 3.42 -1.52
N LYS A 96 2.67 2.90 -1.00
CA LYS A 96 2.83 1.47 -0.69
C LYS A 96 3.22 1.31 0.78
N SER A 97 2.75 0.23 1.39
CA SER A 97 3.24 -0.21 2.68
C SER A 97 4.67 -0.75 2.60
N LEU A 98 5.28 -0.94 3.76
CA LEU A 98 6.43 -1.84 3.89
C LEU A 98 6.03 -3.27 3.53
N ALA A 99 7.02 -4.09 3.18
CA ALA A 99 6.82 -5.54 3.08
C ALA A 99 6.53 -6.12 4.47
N THR A 100 5.63 -7.09 4.53
CA THR A 100 5.59 -8.01 5.68
C THR A 100 6.87 -8.84 5.71
N THR A 101 7.13 -9.47 6.85
CA THR A 101 7.94 -10.69 6.88
C THR A 101 7.24 -11.79 6.07
N ALA A 102 7.97 -12.86 5.77
CA ALA A 102 7.42 -14.03 5.10
C ALA A 102 6.19 -14.55 5.85
N ILE A 103 5.14 -14.93 5.10
CA ILE A 103 3.98 -15.61 5.65
C ILE A 103 4.38 -17.04 6.04
N ILE A 104 3.96 -17.48 7.21
CA ILE A 104 4.19 -18.86 7.68
C ILE A 104 2.98 -19.75 7.40
N ALA A 105 3.23 -21.04 7.25
CA ALA A 105 2.17 -22.04 7.19
C ALA A 105 1.38 -22.07 8.51
N ALA A 106 0.12 -22.51 8.44
CA ALA A 106 -0.74 -22.73 9.60
C ALA A 106 -0.28 -23.91 10.44
#